data_AF-A0A2A5DGU8-F1
#
_entry.id   AF-A0A2A5DGU8-F1
#
_cell.length_a   1.000
_cell.length_b   1.000
_cell.length_c   1.000
_cell.angle_alpha   90.00
_cell.angle_beta   90.00
_cell.angle_gamma   90.00
#
_symmetry.space_group_name_H-M   'P 1'
#
loop_
_entity.id
_entity.type
_entity.pdbx_description
1 polymer ?
#
loop_
_entity_poly.entity_id
_entity_poly.type
_entity_poly.pdbx_seq_one_letter_code
_entity_poly.pdbx_strand_id
1 'polypeptide(L)'
;MAKNFKAISKSLKGITDSNLRNPIKEYTIKSQINTLMEKVNLEWELKNYETSLNYLKDSWNLLPSPKTDFDDSYHIVELIISLYLENLNLPLEAKNWVKIFYECDTARIDSGERHFVDGKTEYALGNIESSMILFSKAYKLSEGRCFIDEDPKFKTLYFKNKGEEPVKIDNTEIEILWCKYKNWLKNSNPDWVNLLNSGASADDLKVVEDQLSFPLPNDYKDFLKIHDGQRQDSIGLLSENIIFGIIPALGCWESMKHMYDGGQFNNDLDSEPKGAIQYKLWNVRWFPISNDNGNLVCIDLDPGPNGKVGQIIDFDNSSVHRVVLADSFLEYFQEYIDDIINKKYIYSDEYGALMHKDNL
;
A
#
# COMPACT_ATOMS: atom_id res chain seq x y z
N MET A 1 24.34 -9.15 -10.16
CA MET A 1 23.59 -9.91 -9.12
C MET A 1 24.28 -11.18 -8.61
N ALA A 2 24.87 -12.06 -9.44
CA ALA A 2 25.39 -13.37 -8.98
C ALA A 2 26.63 -13.35 -8.02
N LYS A 3 27.34 -12.22 -7.89
CA LYS A 3 28.53 -12.12 -7.02
C LYS A 3 28.24 -11.83 -5.54
N ASN A 4 27.08 -11.25 -5.21
CA ASN A 4 26.74 -10.89 -3.82
C ASN A 4 26.16 -12.05 -3.00
N PHE A 5 25.49 -13.03 -3.63
CA PHE A 5 24.94 -14.20 -2.92
C PHE A 5 26.00 -15.13 -2.33
N LYS A 6 27.22 -15.16 -2.90
CA LYS A 6 28.34 -15.98 -2.40
C LYS A 6 28.97 -15.44 -1.11
N ALA A 7 28.80 -14.15 -0.83
CA ALA A 7 29.28 -13.53 0.40
C ALA A 7 28.35 -13.83 1.59
N ILE A 8 27.03 -13.80 1.36
CA ILE A 8 26.01 -14.10 2.37
C ILE A 8 26.11 -15.57 2.82
N SER A 9 26.27 -16.52 1.89
CA SER A 9 26.35 -17.95 2.23
C SER A 9 27.61 -18.35 3.02
N LYS A 10 28.67 -17.52 2.99
CA LYS A 10 29.90 -17.77 3.73
C LYS A 10 29.81 -17.32 5.20
N SER A 11 28.92 -16.38 5.52
CA SER A 11 28.68 -15.88 6.89
C SER A 11 27.75 -16.77 7.72
N LEU A 12 26.93 -17.61 7.08
CA LEU A 12 25.94 -18.49 7.73
C LEU A 12 26.46 -19.88 8.11
N LYS A 13 27.76 -20.17 7.88
CA LYS A 13 28.35 -21.51 8.12
C LYS A 13 28.52 -21.91 9.60
N GLY A 14 27.94 -21.18 10.54
CA GLY A 14 28.08 -21.44 11.98
C GLY A 14 26.78 -21.50 12.78
N ILE A 15 25.61 -21.36 12.16
CA ILE A 15 24.34 -21.36 12.88
C ILE A 15 23.53 -22.60 12.48
N THR A 16 23.79 -23.71 13.16
CA THR A 16 22.90 -24.88 13.11
C THR A 16 21.78 -24.64 14.11
N ASP A 17 20.82 -23.81 13.71
CA ASP A 17 19.50 -23.83 14.33
C ASP A 17 18.51 -24.22 13.24
N SER A 18 17.91 -25.41 13.38
CA SER A 18 17.01 -26.00 12.38
C SER A 18 15.70 -25.23 12.19
N ASN A 19 15.50 -24.14 12.96
CA ASN A 19 14.31 -23.30 12.95
C ASN A 19 14.52 -21.93 12.28
N LEU A 20 15.72 -21.61 11.80
CA LEU A 20 15.95 -20.35 11.08
C LEU A 20 15.55 -20.50 9.59
N ARG A 21 14.58 -19.67 9.18
CA ARG A 21 14.12 -19.54 7.78
C ARG A 21 15.32 -19.30 6.85
N ASN A 22 15.40 -20.04 5.74
CA ASN A 22 16.52 -19.95 4.78
C ASN A 22 16.22 -18.84 3.74
N PRO A 23 16.90 -17.68 3.79
CA PRO A 23 16.52 -16.50 2.99
C PRO A 23 16.63 -16.72 1.48
N ILE A 24 17.56 -17.57 1.03
CA ILE A 24 17.75 -17.87 -0.41
C ILE A 24 16.57 -18.69 -0.94
N LYS A 25 16.07 -19.62 -0.12
CA LYS A 25 14.94 -20.47 -0.46
C LYS A 25 13.64 -19.65 -0.49
N GLU A 26 13.44 -18.75 0.47
CA GLU A 26 12.29 -17.84 0.50
C GLU A 26 12.27 -16.89 -0.69
N TYR A 27 13.42 -16.28 -1.04
CA TYR A 27 13.53 -15.44 -2.23
C TYR A 27 13.14 -16.21 -3.52
N THR A 28 13.55 -17.48 -3.61
CA THR A 28 13.21 -18.33 -4.77
C THR A 28 11.70 -18.63 -4.81
N ILE A 29 11.08 -18.90 -3.66
CA ILE A 29 9.63 -19.17 -3.56
C ILE A 29 8.83 -17.92 -3.92
N LYS A 30 9.20 -16.75 -3.37
CA LYS A 30 8.52 -15.49 -3.67
C LYS A 30 8.58 -15.13 -5.15
N SER A 31 9.73 -15.35 -5.80
CA SER A 31 9.85 -15.19 -7.24
C SER A 31 8.94 -16.14 -8.03
N GLN A 32 8.79 -17.39 -7.61
CA GLN A 32 7.90 -18.35 -8.26
C GLN A 32 6.42 -17.99 -8.07
N ILE A 33 6.05 -17.53 -6.87
CA ILE A 33 4.70 -17.04 -6.58
C ILE A 33 4.39 -15.82 -7.47
N ASN A 34 5.28 -14.83 -7.56
CA ASN A 34 5.09 -13.68 -8.45
C ASN A 34 4.83 -14.12 -9.91
N THR A 35 5.60 -15.08 -10.44
CA THR A 35 5.36 -15.60 -11.81
C THR A 35 4.02 -16.33 -11.94
N LEU A 36 3.52 -16.99 -10.90
CA LEU A 36 2.18 -17.56 -10.93
C LEU A 36 1.11 -16.49 -10.86
N MET A 37 1.30 -15.44 -10.06
CA MET A 37 0.38 -14.30 -9.95
C MET A 37 0.21 -13.56 -11.29
N GLU A 38 1.28 -13.40 -12.08
CA GLU A 38 1.17 -12.87 -13.45
C GLU A 38 0.23 -13.73 -14.34
N LYS A 39 0.31 -15.06 -14.20
CA LYS A 39 -0.59 -15.98 -14.92
C LYS A 39 -2.02 -15.96 -14.38
N VAL A 40 -2.19 -15.80 -13.08
CA VAL A 40 -3.51 -15.60 -12.45
C VAL A 40 -4.20 -14.41 -13.10
N ASN A 41 -3.50 -13.29 -13.22
CA ASN A 41 -4.03 -12.06 -13.82
C ASN A 41 -4.35 -12.26 -15.31
N LEU A 42 -3.42 -12.82 -16.09
CA LEU A 42 -3.63 -13.07 -17.52
C LEU A 42 -4.88 -13.94 -17.77
N GLU A 43 -5.02 -15.05 -17.05
CA GLU A 43 -6.18 -15.93 -17.20
C GLU A 43 -7.47 -15.27 -16.69
N TRP A 44 -7.39 -14.41 -15.67
CA TRP A 44 -8.54 -13.65 -15.19
C TRP A 44 -9.05 -12.67 -16.24
N GLU A 45 -8.16 -11.95 -16.92
CA GLU A 45 -8.50 -11.04 -18.04
C GLU A 45 -9.16 -11.78 -19.20
N LEU A 46 -8.66 -12.99 -19.50
CA LEU A 46 -9.24 -13.89 -20.50
C LEU A 46 -10.54 -14.55 -20.03
N LYS A 47 -10.99 -14.28 -18.79
CA LYS A 47 -12.16 -14.88 -18.14
C LYS A 47 -12.08 -16.39 -17.94
N ASN A 48 -10.86 -16.94 -17.94
CA ASN A 48 -10.57 -18.34 -17.67
C ASN A 48 -10.43 -18.56 -16.14
N TYR A 49 -11.52 -18.31 -15.41
CA TYR A 49 -11.49 -18.25 -13.95
C TYR A 49 -11.08 -19.56 -13.26
N GLU A 50 -11.42 -20.71 -13.86
CA GLU A 50 -10.96 -22.02 -13.35
C GLU A 50 -9.44 -22.18 -13.46
N THR A 51 -8.85 -21.75 -14.58
CA THR A 51 -7.40 -21.77 -14.79
C THR A 51 -6.70 -20.80 -13.85
N SER A 52 -7.23 -19.58 -13.71
CA SER A 52 -6.74 -18.57 -12.75
C SER A 52 -6.76 -19.13 -11.32
N LEU A 53 -7.85 -19.79 -10.91
CA LEU A 53 -7.96 -20.46 -9.61
C LEU A 53 -6.93 -21.57 -9.43
N ASN A 54 -6.62 -22.34 -10.47
CA ASN A 54 -5.60 -23.38 -10.40
C ASN A 54 -4.21 -22.79 -10.16
N TYR A 55 -3.85 -21.66 -10.81
CA TYR A 55 -2.59 -20.98 -10.54
C TYR A 55 -2.51 -20.40 -9.12
N LEU A 56 -3.62 -19.91 -8.55
CA LEU A 56 -3.65 -19.51 -7.14
C LEU A 56 -3.43 -20.70 -6.20
N LYS A 57 -4.05 -21.85 -6.50
CA LYS A 57 -3.83 -23.09 -5.71
C LYS A 57 -2.39 -23.60 -5.83
N ASP A 58 -1.79 -23.48 -7.01
CA ASP A 58 -0.37 -23.78 -7.19
C ASP A 58 0.51 -22.82 -6.37
N SER A 59 0.17 -21.53 -6.32
CA SER A 59 0.85 -20.53 -5.50
C SER A 59 0.74 -20.89 -4.00
N TRP A 60 -0.45 -21.25 -3.53
CA TRP A 60 -0.66 -21.77 -2.18
C TRP A 60 0.18 -23.03 -1.90
N ASN A 61 0.30 -23.93 -2.87
CA ASN A 61 1.07 -25.17 -2.74
C ASN A 61 2.57 -24.93 -2.62
N LEU A 62 3.11 -23.85 -3.20
CA LEU A 62 4.51 -23.46 -3.08
C LEU A 62 4.89 -22.98 -1.67
N LEU A 63 3.93 -22.44 -0.90
CA LEU A 63 4.21 -21.96 0.46
C LEU A 63 4.72 -23.10 1.37
N PRO A 64 5.82 -22.90 2.11
CA PRO A 64 6.30 -23.86 3.10
C PRO A 64 5.30 -24.07 4.24
N SER A 65 5.35 -25.20 4.93
CA SER A 65 4.53 -25.44 6.12
C SER A 65 5.14 -24.81 7.37
N PRO A 66 4.33 -24.21 8.27
CA PRO A 66 2.90 -23.92 8.09
C PRO A 66 2.66 -22.80 7.07
N LYS A 67 1.80 -23.05 6.08
CA LYS A 67 1.57 -22.16 4.92
C LYS A 67 1.03 -20.79 5.33
N THR A 68 0.26 -20.79 6.40
CA THR A 68 -0.39 -19.64 7.00
C THR A 68 0.58 -18.64 7.62
N ASP A 69 1.84 -18.98 7.87
CA ASP A 69 2.82 -18.08 8.51
C ASP A 69 3.56 -17.16 7.52
N PHE A 70 3.14 -17.15 6.26
CA PHE A 70 3.72 -16.34 5.18
C PHE A 70 2.77 -15.19 4.82
N ASP A 71 3.32 -14.01 4.55
CA ASP A 71 2.58 -12.80 4.14
C ASP A 71 1.76 -13.05 2.85
N ASP A 72 2.38 -13.71 1.87
CA ASP A 72 1.74 -14.10 0.61
C ASP A 72 0.48 -14.98 0.83
N SER A 73 0.40 -15.70 1.95
CA SER A 73 -0.72 -16.59 2.26
C SER A 73 -2.05 -15.84 2.37
N TYR A 74 -2.04 -14.62 2.93
CA TYR A 74 -3.23 -13.78 3.06
C TYR A 74 -3.79 -13.43 1.68
N HIS A 75 -2.96 -12.87 0.81
CA HIS A 75 -3.39 -12.39 -0.51
C HIS A 75 -3.82 -13.53 -1.43
N ILE A 76 -3.11 -14.66 -1.40
CA ILE A 76 -3.47 -15.85 -2.19
C ILE A 76 -4.87 -16.34 -1.77
N VAL A 77 -5.12 -16.47 -0.47
CA VAL A 77 -6.40 -16.99 0.04
C VAL A 77 -7.55 -16.00 -0.22
N GLU A 78 -7.32 -14.70 -0.04
CA GLU A 78 -8.30 -13.64 -0.35
C GLU A 78 -8.75 -13.69 -1.82
N LEU A 79 -7.81 -13.84 -2.75
CA LEU A 79 -8.11 -13.96 -4.18
C LEU A 79 -8.84 -15.26 -4.53
N ILE A 80 -8.47 -16.38 -3.88
CA ILE A 80 -9.19 -17.65 -4.04
C ILE A 80 -10.65 -17.50 -3.61
N ILE A 81 -10.91 -16.89 -2.46
CA ILE A 81 -12.28 -16.66 -1.96
C ILE A 81 -13.05 -15.77 -2.94
N SER A 82 -12.42 -14.69 -3.40
CA SER A 82 -13.04 -13.74 -4.33
C SER A 82 -13.45 -14.41 -5.64
N LEU A 83 -12.58 -15.22 -6.25
CA LEU A 83 -12.92 -16.00 -7.46
C LEU A 83 -14.11 -16.94 -7.23
N TYR A 84 -14.13 -17.64 -6.09
CA TYR A 84 -15.22 -18.54 -5.76
C TYR A 84 -16.57 -17.82 -5.62
N LEU A 85 -16.58 -16.64 -5.00
CA LEU A 85 -17.80 -15.86 -4.78
C LEU A 85 -18.26 -15.11 -6.03
N GLU A 86 -17.34 -14.49 -6.75
CA GLU A 86 -17.66 -13.47 -7.75
C GLU A 86 -17.73 -14.02 -9.17
N ASN A 87 -17.00 -15.10 -9.46
CA ASN A 87 -16.84 -15.61 -10.82
C ASN A 87 -17.32 -17.06 -10.99
N LEU A 88 -17.10 -17.92 -9.99
CA LEU A 88 -17.43 -19.34 -10.07
C LEU A 88 -18.77 -19.72 -9.41
N ASN A 89 -19.32 -18.83 -8.58
CA ASN A 89 -20.56 -19.05 -7.84
C ASN A 89 -20.56 -20.34 -6.99
N LEU A 90 -19.47 -20.54 -6.23
CA LEU A 90 -19.19 -21.70 -5.39
C LEU A 90 -18.95 -21.26 -3.92
N PRO A 91 -20.01 -20.82 -3.22
CA PRO A 91 -19.87 -20.20 -1.90
C PRO A 91 -19.49 -21.18 -0.78
N LEU A 92 -19.73 -22.48 -0.94
CA LEU A 92 -19.34 -23.48 0.05
C LEU A 92 -17.82 -23.71 0.04
N GLU A 93 -17.23 -23.69 -1.15
CA GLU A 93 -15.79 -23.74 -1.38
C GLU A 93 -15.12 -22.50 -0.82
N ALA A 94 -15.69 -21.31 -1.09
CA ALA A 94 -15.25 -20.06 -0.46
C ALA A 94 -15.24 -20.17 1.07
N LYS A 95 -16.29 -20.72 1.68
CA LYS A 95 -16.38 -20.87 3.14
C LYS A 95 -15.30 -21.79 3.72
N ASN A 96 -14.87 -22.80 2.99
CA ASN A 96 -13.75 -23.64 3.43
C ASN A 96 -12.43 -22.86 3.43
N TRP A 97 -12.22 -21.97 2.46
CA TRP A 97 -11.05 -21.09 2.42
C TRP A 97 -11.11 -19.97 3.46
N VAL A 98 -12.29 -19.44 3.78
CA VAL A 98 -12.45 -18.45 4.87
C VAL A 98 -11.91 -18.97 6.20
N LYS A 99 -12.12 -20.26 6.51
CA LYS A 99 -11.56 -20.87 7.73
C LYS A 99 -10.03 -20.77 7.77
N ILE A 100 -9.38 -21.01 6.62
CA ILE A 100 -7.94 -20.88 6.44
C ILE A 100 -7.52 -19.41 6.48
N PHE A 101 -8.33 -18.51 5.91
CA PHE A 101 -8.05 -17.08 5.83
C PHE A 101 -7.87 -16.41 7.20
N TYR A 102 -8.62 -16.89 8.21
CA TYR A 102 -8.45 -16.44 9.59
C TYR A 102 -7.13 -16.90 10.23
N GLU A 103 -6.48 -17.92 9.67
CA GLU A 103 -5.18 -18.42 10.14
C GLU A 103 -4.01 -17.82 9.32
N CYS A 104 -4.26 -17.34 8.11
CA CYS A 104 -3.27 -16.71 7.26
C CYS A 104 -2.73 -15.40 7.85
N ASP A 105 -1.41 -15.28 7.89
CA ASP A 105 -0.65 -14.11 8.30
C ASP A 105 -1.25 -13.46 9.55
N THR A 106 -1.31 -14.21 10.66
CA THR A 106 -1.93 -13.71 11.91
C THR A 106 -1.16 -12.55 12.54
N ALA A 107 0.07 -12.29 12.10
CA ALA A 107 0.82 -11.10 12.46
C ALA A 107 0.30 -9.85 11.74
N ARG A 108 -0.41 -10.01 10.60
CA ARG A 108 -1.08 -8.92 9.90
C ARG A 108 -2.24 -8.37 10.71
N ILE A 109 -2.28 -7.05 10.83
CA ILE A 109 -3.39 -6.34 11.46
C ILE A 109 -4.62 -6.41 10.54
N ASP A 110 -5.69 -7.05 11.01
CA ASP A 110 -6.99 -7.09 10.36
C ASP A 110 -7.84 -5.91 10.81
N SER A 111 -8.11 -4.96 9.92
CA SER A 111 -8.97 -3.81 10.20
C SER A 111 -10.40 -4.06 9.71
N GLY A 112 -10.85 -5.32 9.70
CA GLY A 112 -12.19 -5.73 9.30
C GLY A 112 -12.27 -6.48 7.97
N GLU A 113 -11.18 -6.62 7.23
CA GLU A 113 -11.14 -7.26 5.91
C GLU A 113 -11.59 -8.73 5.97
N ARG A 114 -11.05 -9.54 6.89
CA ARG A 114 -11.48 -10.94 7.06
C ARG A 114 -12.96 -11.05 7.40
N HIS A 115 -13.45 -10.16 8.26
CA HIS A 115 -14.86 -10.11 8.62
C HIS A 115 -15.73 -9.72 7.43
N PHE A 116 -15.27 -8.80 6.59
CA PHE A 116 -16.00 -8.38 5.41
C PHE A 116 -16.09 -9.51 4.38
N VAL A 117 -14.98 -10.18 4.09
CA VAL A 117 -14.90 -11.34 3.20
C VAL A 117 -15.77 -12.50 3.70
N ASP A 118 -15.75 -12.80 5.00
CA ASP A 118 -16.65 -13.81 5.59
C ASP A 118 -18.12 -13.36 5.49
N GLY A 119 -18.40 -12.07 5.72
CA GLY A 119 -19.73 -11.49 5.55
C GLY A 119 -20.28 -11.65 4.13
N LYS A 120 -19.46 -11.44 3.10
CA LYS A 120 -19.79 -11.71 1.69
C LYS A 120 -20.09 -13.21 1.48
N THR A 121 -19.29 -14.08 2.09
CA THR A 121 -19.42 -15.53 1.99
C THR A 121 -20.73 -16.04 2.62
N GLU A 122 -21.03 -15.63 3.84
CA GLU A 122 -22.28 -15.98 4.54
C GLU A 122 -23.51 -15.45 3.78
N TYR A 123 -23.42 -14.26 3.18
CA TYR A 123 -24.48 -13.73 2.33
C TYR A 123 -24.73 -14.63 1.11
N ALA A 124 -23.68 -15.05 0.42
CA ALA A 124 -23.77 -15.92 -0.74
C ALA A 124 -24.32 -17.32 -0.39
N LEU A 125 -24.12 -17.78 0.86
CA LEU A 125 -24.72 -19.01 1.40
C LEU A 125 -26.19 -18.84 1.82
N GLY A 126 -26.73 -17.61 1.80
CA GLY A 126 -28.09 -17.31 2.26
C GLY A 126 -28.22 -17.11 3.78
N ASN A 127 -27.10 -17.07 4.50
CA ASN A 127 -27.06 -16.91 5.96
C ASN A 127 -27.07 -15.42 6.34
N ILE A 128 -28.21 -14.77 6.14
CA ILE A 128 -28.33 -13.31 6.24
C ILE A 128 -27.96 -12.78 7.64
N GLU A 129 -28.40 -13.45 8.72
CA GLU A 129 -28.11 -13.02 10.09
C GLU A 129 -26.60 -13.04 10.39
N SER A 130 -25.92 -14.15 10.07
CA SER A 130 -24.47 -14.30 10.20
C SER A 130 -23.72 -13.22 9.39
N SER A 131 -24.15 -13.01 8.15
CA SER A 131 -23.59 -11.96 7.28
C SER A 131 -23.69 -10.58 7.92
N MET A 132 -24.84 -10.22 8.52
CA MET A 132 -25.01 -8.90 9.15
C MET A 132 -24.13 -8.72 10.38
N ILE A 133 -23.95 -9.76 11.19
CA ILE A 133 -23.03 -9.73 12.34
C ILE A 133 -21.60 -9.46 11.87
N LEU A 134 -21.16 -10.14 10.81
CA LEU A 134 -19.83 -10.00 10.24
C LEU A 134 -19.62 -8.62 9.60
N PHE A 135 -20.57 -8.14 8.80
CA PHE A 135 -20.54 -6.79 8.26
C PHE A 135 -20.53 -5.72 9.35
N SER A 136 -21.22 -5.92 10.47
CA SER A 136 -21.14 -4.97 11.59
C SER A 136 -19.78 -4.95 12.26
N LYS A 137 -19.10 -6.10 12.36
CA LYS A 137 -17.72 -6.16 12.87
C LYS A 137 -16.76 -5.47 11.90
N ALA A 138 -16.87 -5.78 10.61
CA ALA A 138 -16.08 -5.15 9.56
C ALA A 138 -16.27 -3.63 9.56
N TYR A 139 -17.51 -3.14 9.64
CA TYR A 139 -17.80 -1.70 9.68
C TYR A 139 -17.18 -1.03 10.91
N LYS A 140 -17.29 -1.66 12.09
CA LYS A 140 -16.73 -1.12 13.33
C LYS A 140 -15.20 -1.03 13.29
N LEU A 141 -14.53 -2.03 12.73
CA LEU A 141 -13.07 -2.08 12.66
C LEU A 141 -12.50 -1.19 11.55
N SER A 142 -13.19 -1.11 10.42
CA SER A 142 -12.75 -0.37 9.23
C SER A 142 -13.28 1.06 9.16
N GLU A 143 -14.16 1.45 10.10
CA GLU A 143 -14.94 2.69 10.04
C GLU A 143 -15.73 2.85 8.71
N GLY A 144 -16.11 1.72 8.12
CA GLY A 144 -16.85 1.67 6.85
C GLY A 144 -16.00 1.57 5.60
N ARG A 145 -14.66 1.66 5.71
CA ARG A 145 -13.73 1.57 4.57
C ARG A 145 -13.90 0.27 3.75
N CYS A 146 -14.17 -0.87 4.40
CA CYS A 146 -14.38 -2.14 3.69
C CYS A 146 -15.58 -2.13 2.73
N PHE A 147 -16.46 -1.12 2.78
CA PHE A 147 -17.64 -1.03 1.91
C PHE A 147 -17.47 -0.08 0.73
N ILE A 148 -16.33 0.63 0.60
CA ILE A 148 -16.16 1.72 -0.36
C ILE A 148 -16.03 1.22 -1.80
N ASP A 149 -15.16 0.23 -2.04
CA ASP A 149 -14.87 -0.29 -3.39
C ASP A 149 -15.64 -1.56 -3.76
N GLU A 150 -16.62 -1.92 -2.93
CA GLU A 150 -17.35 -3.18 -3.05
C GLU A 150 -18.71 -2.98 -3.72
N ASP A 151 -19.36 -4.08 -4.11
CA ASP A 151 -20.69 -4.01 -4.70
C ASP A 151 -21.64 -3.22 -3.77
N PRO A 152 -22.25 -2.11 -4.24
CA PRO A 152 -23.10 -1.24 -3.42
C PRO A 152 -24.26 -1.97 -2.74
N LYS A 153 -24.62 -3.17 -3.21
CA LYS A 153 -25.61 -4.04 -2.55
C LYS A 153 -25.23 -4.37 -1.12
N PHE A 154 -23.94 -4.55 -0.79
CA PHE A 154 -23.53 -4.94 0.56
C PHE A 154 -23.71 -3.79 1.54
N LYS A 155 -23.35 -2.57 1.13
CA LYS A 155 -23.62 -1.34 1.90
C LYS A 155 -25.12 -1.15 2.09
N THR A 156 -25.88 -1.24 1.00
CA THR A 156 -27.35 -1.10 1.02
C THR A 156 -28.01 -2.12 1.95
N LEU A 157 -27.59 -3.38 1.86
CA LEU A 157 -28.09 -4.48 2.69
C LEU A 157 -27.79 -4.26 4.17
N TYR A 158 -26.58 -3.84 4.51
CA TYR A 158 -26.16 -3.60 5.89
C TYR A 158 -27.01 -2.51 6.56
N PHE A 159 -27.12 -1.33 5.94
CA PHE A 159 -27.88 -0.23 6.51
C PHE A 159 -29.39 -0.50 6.56
N LYS A 160 -29.95 -1.09 5.49
CA LYS A 160 -31.37 -1.48 5.47
C LYS A 160 -31.72 -2.43 6.62
N ASN A 161 -30.86 -3.41 6.93
CA ASN A 161 -31.11 -4.35 8.04
C ASN A 161 -31.01 -3.70 9.41
N LYS A 162 -30.28 -2.59 9.56
CA LYS A 162 -30.24 -1.81 10.81
C LYS A 162 -31.46 -0.91 11.01
N GLY A 163 -32.35 -0.81 10.02
CA GLY A 163 -33.44 0.18 10.04
C GLY A 163 -32.93 1.62 9.90
N GLU A 164 -31.69 1.78 9.45
CA GLU A 164 -31.04 3.06 9.19
C GLU A 164 -31.10 3.33 7.67
N GLU A 165 -31.35 4.57 7.26
CA GLU A 165 -31.01 4.93 5.88
C GLU A 165 -29.50 4.74 5.68
N PRO A 166 -29.03 4.34 4.48
CA PRO A 166 -27.61 4.28 4.20
C PRO A 166 -26.98 5.61 4.58
N VAL A 167 -26.15 5.61 5.63
CA VAL A 167 -25.42 6.81 5.99
C VAL A 167 -24.61 7.18 4.75
N LYS A 168 -24.87 8.38 4.23
CA LYS A 168 -24.00 9.00 3.25
C LYS A 168 -22.68 9.19 4.00
N ILE A 169 -21.78 8.23 3.82
CA ILE A 169 -20.39 8.43 4.18
C ILE A 169 -19.97 9.55 3.24
N ASP A 170 -19.90 10.76 3.77
CA ASP A 170 -19.28 11.86 3.05
C ASP A 170 -17.82 11.45 2.96
N ASN A 171 -17.46 10.89 1.81
CA ASN A 171 -16.10 10.48 1.56
C ASN A 171 -15.20 11.69 1.80
N THR A 172 -14.06 11.49 2.45
CA THR A 172 -13.08 12.57 2.56
C THR A 172 -12.63 13.00 1.17
N GLU A 173 -12.11 14.22 1.02
CA GLU A 173 -11.60 14.68 -0.28
C GLU A 173 -10.50 13.75 -0.80
N ILE A 174 -9.69 13.20 0.11
CA ILE A 174 -8.69 12.16 -0.18
C ILE A 174 -9.32 10.87 -0.72
N GLU A 175 -10.40 10.38 -0.12
CA GLU A 175 -11.10 9.19 -0.62
C GLU A 175 -11.66 9.39 -2.03
N ILE A 176 -12.23 10.57 -2.30
CA ILE A 176 -12.72 10.93 -3.64
C ILE A 176 -11.57 10.94 -4.64
N LEU A 177 -10.42 11.51 -4.27
CA LEU A 177 -9.22 11.55 -5.11
C LEU A 177 -8.67 10.16 -5.37
N TRP A 178 -8.55 9.32 -4.34
CA TRP A 178 -8.13 7.94 -4.49
C TRP A 178 -9.03 7.14 -5.42
N CYS A 179 -10.36 7.30 -5.33
CA CYS A 179 -11.27 6.66 -6.26
C CYS A 179 -11.01 7.08 -7.71
N LYS A 180 -10.77 8.38 -7.98
CA LYS A 180 -10.40 8.86 -9.32
C LYS A 180 -9.09 8.24 -9.79
N TYR A 181 -8.09 8.24 -8.92
CA TYR A 181 -6.76 7.73 -9.23
C TYR A 181 -6.75 6.21 -9.50
N LYS A 182 -7.40 5.39 -8.66
CA LYS A 182 -7.52 3.93 -8.92
C LYS A 182 -8.25 3.61 -10.20
N ASN A 183 -9.32 4.35 -10.51
CA ASN A 183 -10.02 4.20 -11.78
C ASN A 183 -9.11 4.54 -12.97
N TRP A 184 -8.31 5.60 -12.84
CA TRP A 184 -7.32 5.94 -13.86
C TRP A 184 -6.24 4.85 -13.99
N LEU A 185 -5.67 4.36 -12.88
CA LEU A 185 -4.70 3.26 -12.89
C LEU A 185 -5.26 2.04 -13.61
N LYS A 186 -6.45 1.59 -13.22
CA LYS A 186 -7.12 0.42 -13.81
C LYS A 186 -7.36 0.56 -15.32
N ASN A 187 -7.72 1.76 -15.77
CA ASN A 187 -7.97 2.03 -17.19
C ASN A 187 -6.68 2.17 -18.00
N SER A 188 -5.59 2.63 -17.38
CA SER A 188 -4.28 2.76 -18.01
C SER A 188 -3.56 1.42 -18.09
N ASN A 189 -3.50 0.71 -16.97
CA ASN A 189 -3.00 -0.66 -16.85
C ASN A 189 -3.61 -1.34 -15.60
N PRO A 190 -4.49 -2.34 -15.77
CA PRO A 190 -5.12 -3.05 -14.65
C PRO A 190 -4.14 -3.60 -13.62
N ASP A 191 -2.93 -4.00 -14.04
CA ASP A 191 -1.93 -4.58 -13.13
C ASP A 191 -1.35 -3.57 -12.14
N TRP A 192 -1.40 -2.26 -12.44
CA TRP A 192 -0.85 -1.24 -11.54
C TRP A 192 -1.59 -1.17 -10.21
N VAL A 193 -2.89 -1.50 -10.19
CA VAL A 193 -3.66 -1.54 -8.94
C VAL A 193 -3.14 -2.64 -8.00
N ASN A 194 -2.60 -3.73 -8.55
CA ASN A 194 -2.04 -4.84 -7.77
C ASN A 194 -0.68 -4.50 -7.12
N LEU A 195 -0.09 -3.36 -7.47
CA LEU A 195 1.14 -2.85 -6.86
C LEU A 195 0.88 -2.11 -5.55
N LEU A 196 -0.37 -1.68 -5.31
CA LEU A 196 -0.77 -0.95 -4.12
C LEU A 196 -0.90 -1.91 -2.94
N ASN A 197 -0.37 -1.51 -1.78
CA ASN A 197 -0.53 -2.29 -0.55
C ASN A 197 -1.96 -2.13 -0.01
N SER A 198 -2.37 -3.01 0.90
CA SER A 198 -3.59 -2.76 1.67
C SER A 198 -3.43 -1.53 2.57
N GLY A 199 -4.53 -0.95 3.02
CA GLY A 199 -4.53 0.25 3.85
C GLY A 199 -3.76 0.12 5.16
N ALA A 200 -3.11 1.21 5.58
CA ALA A 200 -2.35 1.30 6.81
C ALA A 200 -3.26 1.15 8.04
N SER A 201 -2.78 0.45 9.06
CA SER A 201 -3.51 0.30 10.30
C SER A 201 -3.38 1.55 11.19
N ALA A 202 -4.35 1.74 12.10
CA ALA A 202 -4.27 2.78 13.10
C ALA A 202 -3.07 2.59 14.05
N ASP A 203 -2.69 1.33 14.32
CA ASP A 203 -1.55 1.01 15.18
C ASP A 203 -0.22 1.32 14.48
N ASP A 204 -0.07 1.05 13.19
CA ASP A 204 1.15 1.43 12.44
C ASP A 204 1.33 2.94 12.41
N LEU A 205 0.25 3.67 12.12
CA LEU A 205 0.23 5.13 12.16
C LEU A 205 0.61 5.63 13.56
N LYS A 206 0.05 5.01 14.62
CA LYS A 206 0.36 5.36 16.00
C LYS A 206 1.81 5.06 16.37
N VAL A 207 2.34 3.90 15.99
CA VAL A 207 3.75 3.52 16.22
C VAL A 207 4.67 4.56 15.59
N VAL A 208 4.37 4.98 14.36
CA VAL A 208 5.16 6.01 13.66
C VAL A 208 5.03 7.36 14.36
N GLU A 209 3.83 7.85 14.67
CA GLU A 209 3.65 9.12 15.37
C GLU A 209 4.30 9.12 16.78
N ASP A 210 4.25 8.00 17.51
CA ASP A 210 4.93 7.82 18.80
C ASP A 210 6.46 7.92 18.64
N GLN A 211 7.03 7.24 17.64
CA GLN A 211 8.47 7.23 17.34
C GLN A 211 8.96 8.62 16.87
N LEU A 212 8.15 9.31 16.07
CA LEU A 212 8.43 10.68 15.61
C LEU A 212 8.27 11.71 16.74
N SER A 213 7.42 11.44 17.73
CA SER A 213 7.00 12.38 18.78
C SER A 213 6.30 13.64 18.24
N PHE A 214 5.70 13.54 17.05
CA PHE A 214 4.83 14.55 16.44
C PHE A 214 3.79 13.87 15.55
N PRO A 215 2.57 14.45 15.43
CA PRO A 215 1.54 13.89 14.58
C PRO A 215 1.83 14.13 13.09
N LEU A 216 1.42 13.18 12.25
CA LEU A 216 1.38 13.35 10.80
C LEU A 216 0.08 14.06 10.38
N PRO A 217 0.07 14.78 9.24
CA PRO A 217 -1.12 15.42 8.70
C PRO A 217 -2.27 14.41 8.47
N ASN A 218 -3.51 14.83 8.76
CA ASN A 218 -4.68 13.94 8.67
C ASN A 218 -4.98 13.51 7.24
N ASP A 219 -4.78 14.39 6.26
CA ASP A 219 -4.97 14.10 4.83
C ASP A 219 -4.01 12.98 4.36
N TYR A 220 -2.75 13.02 4.80
CA TYR A 220 -1.79 11.95 4.52
C TYR A 220 -2.15 10.64 5.23
N LYS A 221 -2.63 10.70 6.48
CA LYS A 221 -3.10 9.50 7.20
C LYS A 221 -4.30 8.87 6.51
N ASP A 222 -5.27 9.68 6.07
CA ASP A 222 -6.44 9.18 5.35
C ASP A 222 -6.06 8.58 3.99
N PHE A 223 -5.02 9.11 3.35
CA PHE A 223 -4.45 8.54 2.13
C PHE A 223 -3.87 7.14 2.38
N LEU A 224 -3.05 6.99 3.41
CA LEU A 224 -2.41 5.72 3.75
C LEU A 224 -3.41 4.67 4.24
N LYS A 225 -4.49 5.07 4.92
CA LYS A 225 -5.56 4.15 5.35
C LYS A 225 -6.26 3.47 4.18
N ILE A 226 -6.22 4.03 2.97
CA ILE A 226 -6.82 3.41 1.78
C ILE A 226 -5.82 2.41 1.17
N HIS A 227 -4.59 2.86 0.90
CA HIS A 227 -3.47 2.02 0.48
C HIS A 227 -2.19 2.48 1.19
N ASP A 228 -1.51 1.58 1.90
CA ASP A 228 -0.27 1.87 2.60
C ASP A 228 0.92 1.94 1.63
N GLY A 229 0.88 2.92 0.73
CA GLY A 229 1.81 3.07 -0.38
C GLY A 229 1.76 1.89 -1.35
N GLN A 230 2.92 1.55 -1.92
CA GLN A 230 3.05 0.49 -2.91
C GLN A 230 4.18 -0.48 -2.55
N ARG A 231 4.21 -1.62 -3.25
CA ARG A 231 5.31 -2.59 -3.15
C ARG A 231 6.64 -1.93 -3.53
N GLN A 232 7.71 -2.17 -2.78
CA GLN A 232 9.01 -1.53 -3.02
C GLN A 232 9.70 -2.00 -4.31
N ASP A 233 9.33 -3.17 -4.82
CA ASP A 233 9.83 -3.75 -6.08
C ASP A 233 8.93 -3.40 -7.28
N SER A 234 8.40 -2.18 -7.32
CA SER A 234 7.43 -1.74 -8.33
C SER A 234 7.83 -0.48 -9.08
N ILE A 235 7.04 -0.12 -10.10
CA ILE A 235 7.21 1.10 -10.90
C ILE A 235 6.83 2.36 -10.11
N GLY A 236 7.34 3.52 -10.54
CA GLY A 236 6.90 4.81 -9.98
C GLY A 236 5.45 5.12 -10.35
N LEU A 237 4.59 5.25 -9.33
CA LEU A 237 3.17 5.53 -9.48
C LEU A 237 2.80 6.97 -9.09
N LEU A 238 3.68 7.69 -8.40
CA LEU A 238 3.52 9.11 -8.07
C LEU A 238 4.61 9.90 -8.79
N SER A 239 4.38 10.16 -10.07
CA SER A 239 5.44 10.56 -11.02
C SER A 239 6.46 9.42 -11.16
N GLU A 240 7.76 9.73 -11.17
CA GLU A 240 8.87 8.78 -11.09
C GLU A 240 8.99 8.05 -9.75
N ASN A 241 8.25 8.47 -8.71
CA ASN A 241 8.46 8.00 -7.35
C ASN A 241 7.64 6.77 -6.97
N ILE A 242 8.27 5.90 -6.18
CA ILE A 242 7.60 4.85 -5.42
C ILE A 242 7.01 5.46 -4.14
N ILE A 243 5.70 5.32 -3.93
CA ILE A 243 4.97 5.75 -2.74
C ILE A 243 5.34 4.85 -1.55
N PHE A 244 5.83 5.45 -0.47
CA PHE A 244 6.15 4.68 0.72
C PHE A 244 4.88 4.24 1.46
N GLY A 245 4.87 2.98 1.90
CA GLY A 245 4.09 2.60 3.07
C GLY A 245 4.70 3.18 4.34
N ILE A 246 3.91 3.28 5.41
CA ILE A 246 4.25 4.04 6.60
C ILE A 246 5.49 3.49 7.32
N ILE A 247 5.65 2.16 7.38
CA ILE A 247 6.82 1.54 8.02
C ILE A 247 8.09 1.74 7.19
N PRO A 248 8.10 1.50 5.86
CA PRO A 248 9.19 1.94 4.99
C PRO A 248 9.56 3.43 5.11
N ALA A 249 8.57 4.32 5.16
CA ALA A 249 8.79 5.76 5.35
C ALA A 249 9.52 6.05 6.67
N LEU A 250 9.09 5.41 7.76
CA LEU A 250 9.77 5.52 9.05
C LEU A 250 11.22 5.02 8.97
N GLY A 251 11.48 3.87 8.34
CA GLY A 251 12.84 3.35 8.17
C GLY A 251 13.75 4.28 7.35
N CYS A 252 13.20 4.92 6.31
CA CYS A 252 13.89 5.96 5.56
C CYS A 252 14.21 7.16 6.48
N TRP A 253 13.22 7.67 7.21
CA TRP A 253 13.39 8.75 8.16
C TRP A 253 14.46 8.46 9.23
N GLU A 254 14.46 7.25 9.81
CA GLU A 254 15.46 6.83 10.80
C GLU A 254 16.88 6.80 10.20
N SER A 255 17.01 6.35 8.95
CA SER A 255 18.28 6.36 8.23
C SER A 255 18.79 7.79 8.02
N MET A 256 17.90 8.70 7.62
CA MET A 256 18.23 10.12 7.46
C MET A 256 18.59 10.77 8.80
N LYS A 257 17.84 10.47 9.86
CA LYS A 257 18.15 10.93 11.22
C LYS A 257 19.51 10.44 11.71
N HIS A 258 19.86 9.18 11.46
CA HIS A 258 21.18 8.66 11.82
C HIS A 258 22.31 9.39 11.08
N MET A 259 22.12 9.72 9.80
CA MET A 259 23.09 10.54 9.04
C MET A 259 23.20 11.96 9.60
N TYR A 260 22.08 12.54 10.02
CA TYR A 260 22.01 13.83 10.71
C TYR A 260 22.77 13.83 12.04
N ASP A 261 22.49 12.87 12.91
CA ASP A 261 23.16 12.72 14.21
C ASP A 261 24.67 12.45 14.04
N GLY A 262 25.06 11.81 12.94
CA GLY A 262 26.45 11.60 12.53
C GLY A 262 27.15 12.83 11.92
N GLY A 263 26.47 13.97 11.77
CA GLY A 263 27.04 15.22 11.27
C GLY A 263 27.25 15.29 9.76
N GLN A 264 26.61 14.41 8.98
CA GLN A 264 26.78 14.35 7.52
C GLN A 264 26.08 15.53 6.78
N PHE A 265 25.30 16.32 7.50
CA PHE A 265 24.45 17.40 6.98
C PHE A 265 24.90 18.82 7.40
N ASN A 266 26.18 19.02 7.74
CA ASN A 266 26.72 20.25 8.34
C ASN A 266 27.07 21.40 7.36
N ASN A 267 26.29 21.63 6.30
CA ASN A 267 26.49 22.76 5.39
C ASN A 267 25.21 23.61 5.25
N ASP A 268 25.37 24.93 5.14
CA ASP A 268 24.28 25.90 4.91
C ASP A 268 23.72 25.80 3.48
N LEU A 269 22.40 25.99 3.29
CA LEU A 269 21.70 25.83 2.00
C LEU A 269 20.87 27.07 1.58
N ASP A 270 20.27 27.00 0.38
CA ASP A 270 19.32 27.97 -0.20
C ASP A 270 17.92 27.32 -0.42
N SER A 271 16.83 28.09 -0.51
CA SER A 271 15.45 27.57 -0.65
C SER A 271 14.52 28.46 -1.49
N GLU A 272 13.56 27.84 -2.19
CA GLU A 272 12.54 28.54 -2.97
C GLU A 272 11.10 28.05 -2.65
N PRO A 273 10.16 28.95 -2.30
CA PRO A 273 10.33 30.39 -2.04
C PRO A 273 11.25 30.70 -0.85
N LYS A 274 11.94 31.85 -0.90
CA LYS A 274 12.93 32.22 0.13
C LYS A 274 12.31 32.24 1.52
N GLY A 275 12.87 31.42 2.42
CA GLY A 275 12.42 31.31 3.82
C GLY A 275 11.15 30.49 4.02
N ALA A 276 10.64 29.79 3.00
CA ALA A 276 9.56 28.83 3.16
C ALA A 276 10.04 27.51 3.76
N ILE A 277 11.27 27.10 3.44
CA ILE A 277 11.92 25.89 3.95
C ILE A 277 13.12 26.31 4.80
N GLN A 278 13.36 25.64 5.93
CA GLN A 278 14.56 25.87 6.73
C GLN A 278 15.82 25.51 5.95
N TYR A 279 16.87 26.33 6.08
CA TYR A 279 18.15 26.14 5.41
C TYR A 279 18.97 25.00 6.04
N LYS A 280 18.60 23.75 5.74
CA LYS A 280 19.23 22.53 6.27
C LYS A 280 19.34 21.48 5.18
N LEU A 281 20.44 20.73 5.14
CA LEU A 281 20.56 19.52 4.32
C LEU A 281 19.55 18.44 4.70
N TRP A 282 19.19 18.36 5.97
CA TRP A 282 18.07 17.56 6.45
C TRP A 282 17.47 18.21 7.69
N ASN A 283 16.14 18.15 7.81
CA ASN A 283 15.45 18.43 9.04
C ASN A 283 14.81 17.13 9.55
N VAL A 284 15.03 16.78 10.82
CA VAL A 284 14.39 15.61 11.45
C VAL A 284 12.86 15.71 11.51
N ARG A 285 12.29 16.88 11.18
CA ARG A 285 10.85 17.09 11.00
C ARG A 285 10.39 17.06 9.54
N TRP A 286 11.25 16.65 8.62
CA TRP A 286 10.85 16.28 7.26
C TRP A 286 10.55 14.79 7.22
N PHE A 287 9.33 14.42 6.86
CA PHE A 287 8.91 13.02 6.82
C PHE A 287 8.79 12.55 5.35
N PRO A 288 9.55 11.54 4.92
CA PRO A 288 9.55 11.09 3.54
C PRO A 288 8.25 10.32 3.19
N ILE A 289 7.68 10.61 2.03
CA ILE A 289 6.42 9.99 1.56
C ILE A 289 6.59 9.20 0.26
N SER A 290 7.65 9.46 -0.50
CA SER A 290 7.99 8.72 -1.70
C SER A 290 9.50 8.75 -1.94
N ASN A 291 9.96 7.86 -2.82
CA ASN A 291 11.36 7.76 -3.18
C ASN A 291 11.56 7.39 -4.66
N ASP A 292 12.52 8.06 -5.27
CA ASP A 292 13.17 7.66 -6.51
C ASP A 292 14.70 7.66 -6.29
N ASN A 293 15.28 6.47 -6.09
CA ASN A 293 16.74 6.28 -5.99
C ASN A 293 17.47 7.24 -5.02
N GLY A 294 16.83 7.62 -3.91
CA GLY A 294 17.37 8.53 -2.89
C GLY A 294 16.89 9.97 -3.02
N ASN A 295 16.27 10.36 -4.14
CA ASN A 295 15.46 11.57 -4.21
C ASN A 295 14.12 11.30 -3.53
N LEU A 296 13.71 12.20 -2.65
CA LEU A 296 12.53 12.01 -1.81
C LEU A 296 11.54 13.14 -2.06
N VAL A 297 10.26 12.84 -1.88
CA VAL A 297 9.28 13.86 -1.56
C VAL A 297 9.01 13.77 -0.06
N CYS A 298 8.97 14.90 0.63
CA CYS A 298 8.77 14.96 2.08
C CYS A 298 7.63 15.87 2.48
N ILE A 299 6.99 15.55 3.60
CA ILE A 299 6.14 16.47 4.35
C ILE A 299 7.04 17.29 5.28
N ASP A 300 6.99 18.61 5.18
CA ASP A 300 7.74 19.52 6.05
C ASP A 300 6.91 19.95 7.27
N LEU A 301 7.24 19.40 8.44
CA LEU A 301 6.57 19.70 9.71
C LEU A 301 7.29 20.76 10.54
N ASP A 302 8.32 21.40 9.98
CA ASP A 302 9.09 22.46 10.61
C ASP A 302 9.58 23.47 9.56
N PRO A 303 8.64 24.14 8.88
CA PRO A 303 8.95 25.05 7.80
C PRO A 303 9.69 26.29 8.29
N GLY A 304 10.18 27.08 7.35
CA GLY A 304 10.69 28.42 7.61
C GLY A 304 9.56 29.42 7.94
N PRO A 305 9.90 30.68 8.26
CA PRO A 305 8.93 31.70 8.68
C PRO A 305 7.88 32.05 7.62
N ASN A 306 8.14 31.75 6.33
CA ASN A 306 7.21 31.99 5.24
C ASN A 306 6.53 30.70 4.74
N GLY A 307 6.79 29.55 5.37
CA GLY A 307 6.24 28.27 4.96
C GLY A 307 5.04 27.84 5.81
N LYS A 308 4.49 26.69 5.46
CA LYS A 308 3.29 26.13 6.09
C LYS A 308 3.58 24.74 6.65
N VAL A 309 3.16 24.50 7.88
CA VAL A 309 3.34 23.18 8.53
C VAL A 309 2.52 22.16 7.75
N GLY A 310 3.18 21.12 7.26
CA GLY A 310 2.59 20.09 6.41
C GLY A 310 2.73 20.34 4.90
N GLN A 311 3.44 21.40 4.47
CA GLN A 311 3.76 21.62 3.07
C GLN A 311 4.57 20.44 2.49
N ILE A 312 4.40 20.16 1.21
CA ILE A 312 5.14 19.12 0.50
C ILE A 312 6.38 19.74 -0.12
N ILE A 313 7.53 19.11 0.08
CA ILE A 313 8.81 19.58 -0.44
C ILE A 313 9.51 18.49 -1.26
N ASP A 314 10.24 18.94 -2.27
CA ASP A 314 11.20 18.12 -2.99
C ASP A 314 12.53 18.02 -2.21
N PHE A 315 13.09 16.83 -2.17
CA PHE A 315 14.41 16.52 -1.66
C PHE A 315 15.21 15.83 -2.78
N ASP A 316 15.95 16.62 -3.54
CA ASP A 316 16.98 16.11 -4.44
C ASP A 316 18.25 15.79 -3.63
N ASN A 317 18.68 14.52 -3.66
CA ASN A 317 19.88 14.07 -2.94
C ASN A 317 21.19 14.51 -3.63
N SER A 318 21.11 14.95 -4.88
CA SER A 318 22.23 15.51 -5.65
C SER A 318 22.32 17.04 -5.56
N SER A 319 21.27 17.69 -5.06
CA SER A 319 21.17 19.14 -4.96
C SER A 319 20.96 19.61 -3.53
N VAL A 320 21.37 20.84 -3.27
CA VAL A 320 21.08 21.54 -2.01
C VAL A 320 19.82 22.40 -2.11
N HIS A 321 19.27 22.55 -3.31
CA HIS A 321 18.06 23.32 -3.51
C HIS A 321 16.85 22.54 -3.01
N ARG A 322 15.90 23.24 -2.41
CA ARG A 322 14.64 22.67 -1.92
C ARG A 322 13.49 23.52 -2.43
N VAL A 323 12.45 22.84 -2.92
CA VAL A 323 11.30 23.47 -3.54
C VAL A 323 10.04 23.03 -2.81
N VAL A 324 9.15 23.97 -2.51
CA VAL A 324 7.79 23.64 -2.06
C VAL A 324 6.97 23.22 -3.27
N LEU A 325 6.46 21.99 -3.25
CA LEU A 325 5.61 21.42 -4.29
C LEU A 325 4.13 21.75 -4.09
N ALA A 326 3.66 21.79 -2.83
CA ALA A 326 2.28 22.15 -2.49
C ALA A 326 2.16 22.56 -1.01
N ASP A 327 1.07 23.23 -0.63
CA ASP A 327 0.83 23.66 0.75
C ASP A 327 0.34 22.54 1.68
N SER A 328 -0.14 21.42 1.12
CA SER A 328 -0.52 20.21 1.87
C SER A 328 -0.46 18.96 1.00
N PHE A 329 -0.54 17.78 1.63
CA PHE A 329 -0.58 16.51 0.90
C PHE A 329 -1.81 16.39 0.02
N LEU A 330 -2.97 16.82 0.52
CA LEU A 330 -4.21 16.87 -0.26
C LEU A 330 -4.05 17.67 -1.57
N GLU A 331 -3.49 18.87 -1.50
CA GLU A 331 -3.27 19.71 -2.69
C GLU A 331 -2.30 19.05 -3.66
N TYR A 332 -1.17 18.55 -3.15
CA TYR A 332 -0.18 17.82 -3.96
C TYR A 332 -0.80 16.65 -4.73
N PHE A 333 -1.62 15.83 -4.05
CA PHE A 333 -2.25 14.68 -4.68
C PHE A 333 -3.36 15.08 -5.67
N GLN A 334 -4.10 16.15 -5.37
CA GLN A 334 -5.11 16.71 -6.28
C GLN A 334 -4.47 17.22 -7.57
N GLU A 335 -3.39 18.00 -7.48
CA GLU A 335 -2.66 18.51 -8.64
C GLU A 335 -2.10 17.37 -9.49
N TYR A 336 -1.50 16.35 -8.86
CA TYR A 336 -1.03 15.17 -9.56
C TYR A 336 -2.15 14.45 -10.33
N ILE A 337 -3.31 14.26 -9.69
CA ILE A 337 -4.48 13.63 -10.32
C ILE A 337 -5.01 14.47 -11.50
N ASP A 338 -5.06 15.79 -11.35
CA ASP A 338 -5.49 16.66 -12.44
C ASP A 338 -4.52 16.57 -13.63
N ASP A 339 -3.22 16.45 -13.37
CA ASP A 339 -2.20 16.35 -14.41
C ASP A 339 -2.22 15.01 -15.15
N ILE A 340 -2.41 13.87 -14.46
CA ILE A 340 -2.57 12.57 -15.14
C ILE A 340 -3.87 12.52 -15.95
N ILE A 341 -4.96 13.13 -15.48
CA ILE A 341 -6.24 13.20 -16.22
C ILE A 341 -6.09 14.05 -17.47
N ASN A 342 -5.36 15.16 -17.36
CA ASN A 342 -5.03 16.04 -18.48
C ASN A 342 -3.91 15.47 -19.38
N LYS A 343 -3.50 14.21 -19.15
CA LYS A 343 -2.51 13.49 -19.94
C LYS A 343 -1.17 14.21 -19.99
N LYS A 344 -0.77 14.89 -18.91
CA LYS A 344 0.58 15.47 -18.80
C LYS A 344 1.63 14.42 -18.47
N TYR A 345 1.21 13.29 -17.91
CA TYR A 345 2.06 12.13 -17.64
C TYR A 345 1.87 11.04 -18.69
N ILE A 346 2.96 10.36 -19.01
CA ILE A 346 2.95 9.14 -19.83
C ILE A 346 3.87 8.08 -19.19
N TYR A 347 3.51 6.82 -19.34
CA TYR A 347 4.35 5.73 -18.88
C TYR A 347 5.56 5.57 -19.80
N SER A 348 6.75 5.47 -19.22
CA SER A 348 7.98 5.16 -19.94
C SER A 348 8.51 3.79 -19.54
N ASP A 349 8.59 2.87 -20.50
CA ASP A 349 9.22 1.56 -20.32
C ASP A 349 10.72 1.67 -19.98
N GLU A 350 11.38 2.74 -20.45
CA GLU A 350 12.81 2.98 -20.21
C GLU A 350 13.08 3.30 -18.73
N TYR A 351 12.23 4.13 -18.14
CA TYR A 351 12.36 4.56 -16.74
C TYR A 351 11.56 3.67 -15.78
N GLY A 352 10.64 2.84 -16.29
CA GLY A 352 9.74 2.04 -15.47
C GLY A 352 8.88 2.90 -14.55
N ALA A 353 8.37 4.03 -15.05
CA ALA A 353 7.60 4.98 -14.26
C ALA A 353 6.69 5.90 -15.08
N LEU A 354 5.79 6.61 -14.39
CA LEU A 354 4.97 7.67 -14.97
C LEU A 354 5.76 8.98 -15.03
N MET A 355 6.20 9.35 -16.24
CA MET A 355 7.02 10.53 -16.46
C MET A 355 6.17 11.71 -16.92
N HIS A 356 6.44 12.91 -16.39
CA HIS A 356 5.88 14.13 -16.97
C HIS A 356 6.43 14.32 -18.39
N LYS A 357 5.57 14.72 -19.34
CA LYS A 357 5.92 14.84 -20.77
C LYS A 357 7.09 15.78 -21.05
N ASP A 358 7.28 16.79 -20.21
CA ASP A 358 8.37 17.75 -20.36
C ASP A 358 9.73 17.18 -19.91
N ASN A 359 9.73 16.03 -19.24
CA ASN A 359 10.93 15.35 -18.71
C ASN A 359 11.34 14.12 -19.56
N LEU A 360 10.75 13.94 -20.74
CA LEU A 360 11.02 12.83 -21.67
C LEU A 360 11.81 13.23 -22.90
#